data_AF-A0A2S7ZIC1-F1
#
_entry.id   AF-A0A2S7ZIC1-F1
#
_cell.length_a   1.000
_cell.length_b   1.000
_cell.length_c   1.000
_cell.angle_alpha   90.00
_cell.angle_beta   90.00
_cell.angle_gamma   90.00
#
_symmetry.space_group_name_H-M   'P 1'
#
loop_
_entity.id
_entity.type
_entity.pdbx_description
1 polymer ?
#
loop_
_entity_poly.entity_id
_entity_poly.type
_entity_poly.pdbx_seq_one_letter_code
_entity_poly.pdbx_strand_id
1 'polypeptide(L)'
;MNKQEFLNTLRIIFKKANVLDVESIIDVYEEHFAVGYEKGLDDEQIIKSLGTPKEIYTSYVEAGIITDEIGQEGTKRTVNMQAIYKRLEEYKALLLPQLPGVAKKASHTLLTVASALTYIVGVLLFIVTPAILFLLSGSWQPLANVTPLPAVSIVTLAGIAGLGLFGGLTCIYAGSELNNVCKR
;
A
#
# COMPACT_ATOMS: atom_id res chain seq x y z
N MET A 1 -27.04 4.31 8.80
CA MET A 1 -26.67 2.93 8.42
C MET A 1 -25.36 2.63 9.10
N ASN A 2 -25.23 1.51 9.80
CA ASN A 2 -23.98 1.16 10.50
C ASN A 2 -23.08 0.26 9.63
N LYS A 3 -21.82 0.05 10.05
CA LYS A 3 -20.85 -0.82 9.34
C LYS A 3 -21.44 -2.19 8.99
N GLN A 4 -22.09 -2.84 9.95
CA GLN A 4 -22.62 -4.21 9.78
C GLN A 4 -23.75 -4.26 8.74
N GLU A 5 -24.64 -3.27 8.76
CA GLU A 5 -25.75 -3.12 7.83
C GLU A 5 -25.24 -2.81 6.41
N PHE A 6 -24.21 -1.96 6.29
CA PHE A 6 -23.53 -1.67 5.02
C PHE A 6 -22.91 -2.94 4.42
N LEU A 7 -22.07 -3.66 5.17
CA LEU A 7 -21.36 -4.84 4.67
C LEU A 7 -22.33 -5.99 4.38
N ASN A 8 -23.38 -6.16 5.19
CA ASN A 8 -24.41 -7.16 4.92
C ASN A 8 -25.21 -6.85 3.65
N THR A 9 -25.57 -5.59 3.43
CA THR A 9 -26.24 -5.15 2.19
C THR A 9 -25.36 -5.40 0.97
N LEU A 10 -24.08 -5.03 1.07
CA LEU A 10 -23.10 -5.26 0.03
C LEU A 10 -22.92 -6.76 -0.27
N ARG A 11 -22.84 -7.59 0.78
CA ARG A 11 -22.75 -9.05 0.68
C ARG A 11 -23.97 -9.62 -0.02
N ILE A 12 -25.19 -9.18 0.31
CA ILE A 12 -26.44 -9.64 -0.33
C ILE A 12 -26.43 -9.27 -1.82
N ILE A 13 -26.02 -8.06 -2.17
CA ILE A 13 -25.96 -7.59 -3.57
C ILE A 13 -24.97 -8.46 -4.37
N PHE A 14 -23.76 -8.68 -3.87
CA PHE A 14 -22.76 -9.51 -4.55
C PHE A 14 -23.11 -11.01 -4.57
N LYS A 15 -23.75 -11.55 -3.52
CA LYS A 15 -24.29 -12.92 -3.53
C LYS A 15 -25.37 -13.09 -4.59
N LYS A 16 -26.27 -12.12 -4.71
CA LYS A 16 -27.33 -12.12 -5.74
C LYS A 16 -26.74 -12.06 -7.15
N ALA A 17 -25.59 -11.41 -7.31
CA ALA A 17 -24.82 -11.37 -8.56
C ALA A 17 -23.95 -12.63 -8.81
N ASN A 18 -23.93 -13.58 -7.87
CA ASN A 18 -23.18 -14.84 -7.94
C ASN A 18 -21.67 -14.66 -8.15
N VAL A 19 -21.10 -13.65 -7.48
CA VAL A 19 -19.65 -13.41 -7.47
C VAL A 19 -18.96 -14.53 -6.68
N LEU A 20 -17.91 -15.14 -7.25
CA LEU A 20 -17.24 -16.32 -6.67
C LEU A 20 -16.52 -16.04 -5.35
N ASP A 21 -16.09 -14.80 -5.15
CA ASP A 21 -15.29 -14.40 -3.99
C ASP A 21 -15.88 -13.17 -3.30
N VAL A 22 -17.16 -13.29 -2.89
CA VAL A 22 -17.84 -12.23 -2.15
C VAL A 22 -17.07 -11.89 -0.87
N GLU A 23 -16.52 -12.89 -0.19
CA GLU A 23 -15.88 -12.66 1.12
C GLU A 23 -14.60 -11.85 0.99
N SER A 24 -13.76 -12.09 -0.03
CA SER A 24 -12.58 -11.24 -0.25
C SER A 24 -12.92 -9.80 -0.60
N ILE A 25 -14.04 -9.57 -1.31
CA ILE A 25 -14.53 -8.22 -1.56
C ILE A 25 -14.98 -7.57 -0.23
N ILE A 26 -15.69 -8.30 0.62
CA ILE A 26 -16.13 -7.79 1.93
C ILE A 26 -14.94 -7.48 2.83
N ASP A 27 -13.90 -8.31 2.85
CA ASP A 27 -12.68 -8.12 3.64
C ASP A 27 -11.99 -6.78 3.31
N VAL A 28 -11.92 -6.41 2.01
CA VAL A 28 -11.36 -5.14 1.56
C VAL A 28 -12.13 -3.94 2.12
N TYR A 29 -13.47 -4.03 2.16
CA TYR A 29 -14.28 -2.96 2.73
C TYR A 29 -14.19 -2.94 4.26
N GLU A 30 -14.08 -4.08 4.91
CA GLU A 30 -13.85 -4.17 6.35
C GLU A 30 -12.53 -3.51 6.78
N GLU A 31 -11.46 -3.70 6.01
CA GLU A 31 -10.19 -3.00 6.20
C GLU A 31 -10.36 -1.48 6.04
N HIS A 32 -11.17 -1.04 5.08
CA HIS A 32 -11.48 0.40 4.90
C HIS A 32 -12.19 1.00 6.13
N PHE A 33 -13.11 0.26 6.76
CA PHE A 33 -13.72 0.70 8.01
C PHE A 33 -12.70 0.73 9.15
N ALA A 34 -11.81 -0.27 9.26
CA ALA A 34 -10.76 -0.29 10.28
C ALA A 34 -9.82 0.94 10.17
N VAL A 35 -9.35 1.24 8.96
CA VAL A 35 -8.53 2.44 8.68
C VAL A 35 -9.30 3.73 8.94
N GLY A 36 -10.62 3.74 8.73
CA GLY A 36 -11.50 4.87 9.06
C GLY A 36 -11.57 5.13 10.56
N TYR A 37 -11.70 4.07 11.38
CA TYR A 37 -11.72 4.19 12.84
C TYR A 37 -10.39 4.66 13.42
N GLU A 38 -9.26 4.21 12.87
CA GLU A 38 -7.94 4.71 13.28
C GLU A 38 -7.77 6.21 13.02
N LYS A 39 -8.49 6.76 12.04
CA LYS A 39 -8.54 8.20 11.73
C LYS A 39 -9.58 8.97 12.55
N GLY A 40 -10.26 8.31 13.48
CA GLY A 40 -11.30 8.91 14.33
C GLY A 40 -12.59 9.25 13.58
N LEU A 41 -12.85 8.60 12.44
CA LEU A 41 -14.08 8.78 11.67
C LEU A 41 -15.18 7.85 12.20
N ASP A 42 -16.42 8.34 12.15
CA ASP A 42 -17.61 7.54 12.49
C ASP A 42 -18.12 6.76 11.26
N ASP A 43 -18.91 5.70 11.49
CA ASP A 43 -19.52 4.84 10.47
C ASP A 43 -20.17 5.65 9.33
N GLU A 44 -20.92 6.70 9.67
CA GLU A 44 -21.62 7.52 8.69
C GLU A 44 -20.66 8.27 7.75
N GLN A 45 -19.53 8.74 8.28
CA GLN A 45 -18.51 9.46 7.50
C GLN A 45 -17.74 8.52 6.58
N ILE A 46 -17.45 7.31 7.06
CA ILE A 46 -16.80 6.26 6.27
C ILE A 46 -17.72 5.81 5.13
N ILE A 47 -19.00 5.52 5.43
CA ILE A 47 -20.00 5.14 4.42
C ILE A 47 -20.19 6.24 3.38
N LYS A 48 -20.26 7.50 3.79
CA LYS A 48 -20.37 8.63 2.86
C LYS A 48 -19.16 8.74 1.93
N SER A 49 -17.97 8.35 2.41
CA SER A 49 -16.74 8.35 1.60
C SER A 49 -16.66 7.14 0.66
N LEU A 50 -17.23 6.00 1.06
CA LEU A 50 -17.30 4.78 0.26
C LEU A 50 -18.40 4.81 -0.82
N GLY A 51 -19.44 5.63 -0.62
CA GLY A 51 -20.63 5.65 -1.47
C GLY A 51 -21.66 4.60 -1.04
N THR A 52 -22.79 4.52 -1.75
CA THR A 52 -23.82 3.52 -1.41
C THR A 52 -23.44 2.12 -1.92
N PRO A 53 -23.84 1.03 -1.21
CA PRO A 53 -23.58 -0.34 -1.68
C PRO A 53 -24.07 -0.61 -3.11
N LYS A 54 -25.12 0.09 -3.53
CA LYS A 54 -25.68 0.00 -4.89
C LYS A 54 -24.80 0.68 -5.93
N GLU A 55 -24.25 1.86 -5.63
CA GLU A 55 -23.30 2.56 -6.49
C GLU A 55 -21.99 1.77 -6.64
N ILE A 56 -21.51 1.16 -5.55
CA ILE A 56 -20.35 0.26 -5.59
C ILE A 56 -20.63 -0.89 -6.57
N TYR A 57 -21.78 -1.56 -6.47
CA TYR A 57 -22.15 -2.62 -7.40
C TYR A 57 -22.25 -2.12 -8.85
N THR A 58 -22.89 -0.98 -9.09
CA THR A 58 -22.98 -0.38 -10.43
C THR A 58 -21.60 -0.08 -11.00
N SER A 59 -20.66 0.41 -10.19
CA SER A 59 -19.27 0.61 -10.63
C SER A 59 -18.59 -0.68 -11.06
N TYR A 60 -18.89 -1.82 -10.43
CA TYR A 60 -18.35 -3.13 -10.83
C TYR A 60 -18.99 -3.66 -12.13
N VAL A 61 -20.27 -3.37 -12.35
CA VAL A 61 -20.98 -3.70 -13.61
C VAL A 61 -20.48 -2.82 -14.75
N GLU A 62 -20.36 -1.51 -14.54
CA GLU A 62 -19.86 -0.54 -15.53
C GLU A 62 -18.38 -0.75 -15.86
N ALA A 63 -17.58 -1.15 -14.88
CA ALA A 63 -16.20 -1.59 -15.10
C ALA A 63 -16.09 -2.90 -15.92
N GLY A 64 -17.22 -3.53 -16.25
CA GLY A 64 -17.25 -4.78 -17.02
C GLY A 64 -16.72 -5.99 -16.25
N ILE A 65 -16.56 -5.87 -14.92
CA ILE A 65 -16.13 -6.96 -14.04
C ILE A 65 -17.29 -7.96 -13.85
N ILE A 66 -18.53 -7.46 -13.90
CA ILE A 66 -19.76 -8.26 -13.85
C ILE A 66 -20.54 -7.98 -15.13
N THR A 67 -20.53 -8.91 -16.09
CA THR A 67 -21.32 -8.79 -17.32
C THR A 67 -22.76 -9.18 -17.05
N ASP A 68 -23.68 -8.24 -17.24
CA ASP A 68 -25.12 -8.46 -17.08
C ASP A 68 -25.71 -9.07 -18.37
N GLU A 69 -25.28 -10.29 -18.71
CA GLU A 69 -26.02 -11.08 -19.70
C GLU A 69 -27.20 -11.74 -18.99
N ILE A 70 -28.36 -11.08 -19.11
CA ILE A 70 -29.67 -11.59 -18.73
C ILE A 70 -29.99 -12.75 -19.68
N GLY A 71 -29.84 -13.98 -19.21
CA GLY A 71 -30.21 -15.17 -19.99
C GLY A 71 -29.91 -16.49 -19.28
N GLN A 72 -30.87 -16.94 -18.48
CA GLN A 72 -31.12 -18.33 -18.06
C GLN A 72 -29.99 -19.16 -17.41
N GLU A 73 -30.29 -19.56 -16.17
CA GLU A 73 -29.88 -20.78 -15.46
C GLU A 73 -28.46 -21.33 -15.65
N GLY A 74 -27.70 -21.30 -14.54
CA GLY A 74 -26.85 -22.44 -14.16
C GLY A 74 -25.46 -22.56 -14.77
N THR A 75 -25.00 -21.63 -15.63
CA THR A 75 -23.64 -21.73 -16.18
C THR A 75 -22.65 -20.90 -15.36
N LYS A 76 -21.62 -21.56 -14.81
CA LYS A 76 -20.46 -20.92 -14.17
C LYS A 76 -19.94 -19.79 -15.06
N ARG A 77 -20.11 -18.53 -14.62
CA ARG A 77 -19.59 -17.34 -15.30
C ARG A 77 -18.07 -17.37 -15.20
N THR A 78 -17.41 -17.79 -16.27
CA THR A 78 -15.95 -17.76 -16.36
C THR A 78 -15.52 -16.37 -16.79
N VAL A 79 -14.62 -15.77 -16.02
CA VAL A 79 -13.95 -14.52 -16.40
C VAL A 79 -13.19 -14.81 -17.70
N ASN A 80 -13.65 -14.26 -18.82
CA ASN A 80 -13.02 -14.47 -20.12
C ASN A 80 -11.75 -13.62 -20.19
N MET A 81 -10.66 -14.16 -19.67
CA MET A 81 -9.36 -13.51 -19.60
C MET A 81 -8.87 -13.04 -20.99
N GLN A 82 -9.22 -13.77 -22.06
CA GLN A 82 -8.91 -13.38 -23.44
C GLN A 82 -9.65 -12.11 -23.89
N ALA A 83 -10.92 -11.95 -23.53
CA ALA A 83 -11.66 -10.72 -23.79
C ALA A 83 -11.05 -9.53 -23.05
N ILE A 84 -10.58 -9.75 -21.81
CA ILE A 84 -9.90 -8.73 -20.99
C ILE A 84 -8.59 -8.29 -21.66
N TYR A 85 -7.74 -9.22 -22.09
CA TYR A 85 -6.48 -8.88 -22.77
C TYR A 85 -6.71 -8.11 -24.07
N LYS A 86 -7.73 -8.48 -24.85
CA LYS A 86 -8.05 -7.78 -26.10
C LYS A 86 -8.51 -6.34 -25.87
N ARG A 87 -9.34 -6.11 -24.85
CA ARG A 87 -9.76 -4.75 -24.44
C ARG A 87 -8.61 -3.95 -23.87
N LEU A 88 -7.74 -4.59 -23.08
CA LEU A 88 -6.56 -3.95 -22.53
C LEU A 88 -5.59 -3.52 -23.64
N GLU A 89 -5.42 -4.32 -24.69
CA GLU A 89 -4.62 -3.95 -25.86
C GLU A 89 -5.25 -2.80 -26.66
N GLU A 90 -6.58 -2.80 -26.86
CA GLU A 90 -7.30 -1.66 -27.46
C GLU A 90 -7.11 -0.38 -26.65
N TYR A 91 -7.24 -0.44 -25.31
CA TYR A 91 -6.97 0.68 -24.41
C TYR A 91 -5.49 1.10 -24.44
N LYS A 92 -4.56 0.13 -24.45
CA LYS A 92 -3.12 0.39 -24.53
C LYS A 92 -2.75 1.08 -25.82
N ALA A 93 -3.36 0.74 -26.95
CA ALA A 93 -3.13 1.40 -28.24
C ALA A 93 -3.57 2.87 -28.24
N LEU A 94 -4.64 3.21 -27.52
CA LEU A 94 -5.12 4.59 -27.36
C LEU A 94 -4.27 5.39 -26.36
N LEU A 95 -3.76 4.74 -25.31
CA LEU A 95 -2.95 5.37 -24.27
C LEU A 95 -1.46 5.48 -24.64
N LEU A 96 -0.95 4.58 -25.48
CA LEU A 96 0.44 4.55 -25.98
C LEU A 96 0.95 5.90 -26.54
N PRO A 97 0.19 6.67 -27.36
CA PRO A 97 0.66 7.96 -27.84
C PRO A 97 0.75 9.05 -26.76
N GLN A 98 -0.01 8.93 -25.66
CA GLN A 98 0.05 9.84 -24.51
C GLN A 98 1.13 9.41 -23.51
N LEU A 99 1.38 8.10 -23.39
CA LEU A 99 2.28 7.50 -22.39
C LEU A 99 3.69 8.08 -22.32
N PRO A 100 4.45 8.30 -23.42
CA PRO A 100 5.85 8.73 -23.28
C PRO A 100 5.98 10.14 -22.71
N GLY A 101 4.98 11.01 -22.91
CA GLY A 101 4.96 12.38 -22.39
C GLY A 101 4.57 12.44 -20.91
N VAL A 102 3.46 11.79 -20.52
CA VAL A 102 3.00 11.77 -19.12
C VAL A 102 3.81 10.83 -18.24
N ALA A 103 4.28 9.67 -18.75
CA ALA A 103 5.14 8.77 -17.97
C ALA A 103 6.48 9.42 -17.65
N LYS A 104 7.05 10.23 -18.56
CA LYS A 104 8.28 10.98 -18.30
C LYS A 104 8.10 12.08 -17.24
N LYS A 105 6.92 12.70 -17.19
CA LYS A 105 6.59 13.74 -16.20
C LYS A 105 6.27 13.14 -14.83
N ALA A 106 5.53 12.03 -14.81
CA ALA A 106 5.25 11.25 -13.60
C ALA A 106 6.52 10.61 -13.03
N SER A 107 7.40 10.08 -13.88
CA SER A 107 8.66 9.47 -13.46
C SER A 107 9.61 10.48 -12.83
N HIS A 108 9.78 11.68 -13.40
CA HIS A 108 10.58 12.73 -12.77
C HIS A 108 10.09 13.09 -11.37
N THR A 109 8.77 13.22 -11.22
CA THR A 109 8.16 13.60 -9.93
C THR A 109 8.34 12.47 -8.91
N LEU A 110 8.12 11.21 -9.31
CA LEU A 110 8.33 10.04 -8.47
C LEU A 110 9.80 9.82 -8.11
N LEU A 111 10.73 9.99 -9.06
CA LEU A 111 12.17 9.85 -8.81
C LEU A 111 12.68 10.92 -7.85
N THR A 112 12.17 12.15 -7.95
CA THR A 112 12.55 13.26 -7.06
C THR A 112 12.04 13.03 -5.64
N VAL A 113 10.80 12.55 -5.49
CA VAL A 113 10.25 12.20 -4.19
C VAL A 113 10.99 11.00 -3.60
N ALA A 114 11.30 9.99 -4.40
CA ALA A 114 12.07 8.82 -3.98
C ALA A 114 13.49 9.19 -3.54
N SER A 115 14.17 10.10 -4.25
CA SER A 115 15.51 10.56 -3.89
C SER A 115 15.51 11.36 -2.58
N ALA A 116 14.53 12.24 -2.39
CA ALA A 116 14.35 13.00 -1.15
C ALA A 116 14.06 12.06 0.05
N LEU A 117 13.18 11.08 -0.13
CA LEU A 117 12.87 10.08 0.90
C LEU A 117 14.12 9.25 1.25
N THR A 118 14.88 8.83 0.25
CA THR A 118 16.11 8.03 0.48
C THR A 118 17.15 8.83 1.24
N TYR A 119 17.28 10.14 0.98
CA TYR A 119 18.15 11.03 1.74
C TYR A 119 17.70 11.15 3.21
N ILE A 120 16.40 11.35 3.45
CA ILE A 120 15.84 11.42 4.81
C ILE A 120 16.09 10.13 5.59
N VAL A 121 15.89 8.97 4.95
CA VAL A 121 16.17 7.66 5.57
C VAL A 121 17.65 7.51 5.89
N GLY A 122 18.55 7.94 5.00
CA GLY A 122 20.00 7.92 5.25
C GLY A 122 20.41 8.79 6.43
N VAL A 123 19.85 10.00 6.56
CA VAL A 123 20.08 10.89 7.71
C VAL A 123 19.52 10.30 9.00
N LEU A 124 18.31 9.70 8.95
CA LEU A 124 17.69 9.07 10.10
C LEU A 124 18.54 7.89 10.61
N LEU A 125 19.09 7.06 9.73
CA LEU A 125 20.01 5.99 10.11
C LEU A 125 21.23 6.53 10.86
N PHE A 126 21.75 7.69 10.47
CA PHE A 126 22.89 8.33 11.13
C PHE A 126 22.56 8.84 12.54
N ILE A 127 21.30 9.19 12.81
CA ILE A 127 20.82 9.63 14.13
C ILE A 127 20.46 8.43 15.01
N VAL A 128 19.82 7.41 14.44
CA VAL A 128 19.34 6.23 15.16
C VAL A 128 20.50 5.29 15.55
N THR A 129 21.51 5.15 14.69
CA THR A 129 22.68 4.30 14.98
C THR A 129 23.40 4.67 16.29
N PRO A 130 23.82 5.93 16.54
CA PRO A 130 24.46 6.29 17.81
C PRO A 130 23.51 6.16 19.00
N ALA A 131 22.21 6.39 18.83
CA ALA A 131 21.22 6.17 19.89
C ALA A 131 21.14 4.68 20.29
N ILE A 132 21.14 3.77 19.32
CA ILE A 132 21.18 2.31 19.57
C ILE A 132 22.49 1.91 20.24
N LEU A 133 23.63 2.44 19.77
CA LEU A 133 24.94 2.16 20.37
C LEU A 133 24.99 2.65 21.82
N PHE A 134 24.43 3.81 22.13
CA PHE A 134 24.36 4.37 23.48
C PHE A 134 23.48 3.50 24.40
N LEU A 135 22.30 3.09 23.91
CA LEU A 135 21.37 2.22 24.65
C LEU A 135 21.96 0.83 24.94
N LEU A 136 22.75 0.28 24.02
CA LEU A 136 23.38 -1.04 24.16
C LEU A 136 24.71 -0.99 24.96
N SER A 137 25.38 0.17 24.98
CA SER A 137 26.64 0.37 25.70
C SER A 137 26.41 0.62 27.19
N GLY A 138 25.32 1.31 27.55
CA GLY A 138 24.86 1.37 28.93
C GLY A 138 24.22 0.04 29.31
N SER A 139 24.50 -0.47 30.51
CA SER A 139 23.71 -1.57 31.11
C SER A 139 22.31 -1.06 31.49
N TRP A 140 21.55 -0.63 30.49
CA TRP A 140 20.30 0.10 30.67
C TRP A 140 19.20 -0.86 31.11
N GLN A 141 18.52 -0.52 32.21
CA GLN A 141 17.37 -1.26 32.73
C GLN A 141 16.09 -0.49 32.38
N PRO A 142 15.27 -0.99 31.42
CA PRO A 142 14.00 -0.35 31.06
C PRO A 142 12.99 -0.32 32.20
N LEU A 143 13.08 -1.28 33.14
CA LEU A 143 12.16 -1.46 34.24
C LEU A 143 12.97 -1.72 35.51
N ALA A 144 12.57 -1.11 36.64
CA ALA A 144 13.28 -1.27 37.92
C ALA A 144 13.29 -2.71 38.46
N ASN A 145 12.44 -3.60 37.92
CA ASN A 145 12.23 -4.97 38.42
C ASN A 145 12.74 -6.07 37.45
N VAL A 146 13.50 -5.71 36.41
CA VAL A 146 14.08 -6.69 35.47
C VAL A 146 15.60 -6.61 35.50
N THR A 147 16.27 -7.74 35.29
CA THR A 147 17.73 -7.79 35.21
C THR A 147 18.23 -6.93 34.04
N PRO A 148 19.38 -6.25 34.20
CA PRO A 148 19.97 -5.48 33.12
C PRO A 148 20.23 -6.37 31.90
N LEU A 149 20.11 -5.77 30.71
CA LEU A 149 20.50 -6.43 29.48
C LEU A 149 21.98 -6.88 29.58
N PRO A 150 22.32 -8.09 29.10
CA PRO A 150 23.69 -8.56 29.11
C PRO A 150 24.57 -7.63 28.27
N ALA A 151 25.79 -7.37 28.75
CA ALA A 151 26.75 -6.53 28.04
C ALA A 151 27.00 -7.11 26.64
N VAL A 152 26.77 -6.32 25.60
CA VAL A 152 27.07 -6.71 24.23
C VAL A 152 28.58 -6.68 24.00
N SER A 153 29.08 -7.63 23.21
CA SER A 153 30.50 -7.67 22.84
C SER A 153 30.87 -6.43 22.03
N ILE A 154 32.09 -5.92 22.25
CA ILE A 154 32.67 -4.81 21.49
C ILE A 154 32.64 -5.09 19.97
N VAL A 155 32.80 -6.36 19.58
CA VAL A 155 32.73 -6.79 18.17
C VAL A 155 31.33 -6.59 17.59
N THR A 156 30.28 -6.92 18.35
CA THR A 156 28.89 -6.69 17.96
C THR A 156 28.59 -5.21 17.86
N LEU A 157 29.10 -4.42 18.81
CA LEU A 157 28.92 -2.97 18.82
C LEU A 157 29.60 -2.31 17.60
N ALA A 158 30.82 -2.74 17.26
CA ALA A 158 31.53 -2.30 16.06
C ALA A 158 30.81 -2.72 14.77
N GLY A 159 30.20 -3.91 14.74
CA GLY A 159 29.39 -4.39 13.62
C GLY A 159 28.16 -3.52 13.38
N ILE A 160 27.42 -3.16 14.44
CA ILE A 160 26.24 -2.28 14.36
C ILE A 160 26.67 -0.86 13.91
N ALA A 161 27.78 -0.34 14.46
CA ALA A 161 28.32 0.95 14.06
C ALA A 161 28.70 0.97 12.57
N GLY A 162 29.37 -0.08 12.08
CA GLY A 162 29.70 -0.25 10.67
C GLY A 162 28.46 -0.31 9.80
N LEU A 163 27.48 -1.14 10.15
CA LEU A 163 26.23 -1.28 9.40
C LEU A 163 25.48 0.06 9.27
N GLY A 164 25.37 0.82 10.36
CA GLY A 164 24.71 2.11 10.35
C GLY A 164 25.42 3.15 9.49
N LEU A 165 26.75 3.24 9.60
CA LEU A 165 27.56 4.18 8.81
C LEU A 165 27.54 3.84 7.31
N PHE A 166 27.82 2.58 6.95
CA PHE A 166 27.85 2.16 5.54
C PHE A 166 26.45 2.11 4.92
N GLY A 167 25.43 1.71 5.68
CA GLY A 167 24.04 1.74 5.25
C GLY A 167 23.56 3.16 4.98
N GLY A 168 23.82 4.10 5.91
CA GLY A 168 23.49 5.51 5.75
C GLY A 168 24.19 6.15 4.53
N LEU A 169 25.49 5.89 4.35
CA LEU A 169 26.25 6.38 3.19
C LEU A 169 25.73 5.83 1.88
N THR A 170 25.36 4.54 1.82
CA THR A 170 24.80 3.92 0.62
C THR A 170 23.45 4.54 0.25
N CYS A 171 22.58 4.79 1.23
CA CYS A 171 21.30 5.49 1.01
C CYS A 171 21.52 6.92 0.51
N ILE A 172 22.44 7.68 1.11
CA ILE A 172 22.74 9.05 0.69
C ILE A 172 23.31 9.07 -0.73
N TYR A 173 24.23 8.16 -1.04
CA TYR A 173 24.83 8.04 -2.37
C TYR A 173 23.76 7.69 -3.43
N ALA A 174 22.94 6.67 -3.17
CA ALA A 174 21.85 6.27 -4.06
C ALA A 174 20.84 7.41 -4.27
N GLY A 175 20.47 8.14 -3.21
CA GLY A 175 19.62 9.32 -3.31
C GLY A 175 20.25 10.45 -4.13
N SER A 176 21.56 10.69 -3.96
CA SER A 176 22.30 11.70 -4.73
C SER A 176 22.38 11.36 -6.22
N GLU A 177 22.58 10.08 -6.55
CA GLU A 177 22.67 9.61 -7.92
C GLU A 177 21.31 9.65 -8.63
N LEU A 178 20.23 9.26 -7.94
CA LEU A 178 18.86 9.43 -8.46
C LEU A 178 18.55 10.91 -8.76
N ASN A 179 18.99 11.83 -7.91
CA ASN A 179 18.79 13.26 -8.11
C ASN A 179 19.60 13.79 -9.32
N ASN A 180 20.82 13.27 -9.54
CA ASN A 180 21.65 13.64 -10.69
C ASN A 180 21.04 13.15 -12.01
N VAL A 181 20.51 11.93 -12.04
CA VAL A 181 19.77 11.39 -13.20
C VAL A 181 18.52 12.22 -13.49
N CYS A 182 17.87 12.76 -12.46
CA CYS A 182 16.69 13.63 -12.59
C CYS A 182 17.01 15.07 -13.05
N LYS A 183 18.29 15.48 -13.05
CA LYS A 183 18.72 16.80 -13.56
C LYS A 183 19.25 16.77 -15.00
N ARG A 184 19.53 15.58 -15.55
CA ARG A 184 19.96 15.37 -16.94
C ARG A 184 18.78 15.20 -17.88
#